data_AF-A0A821PU44-F1
#
_entry.id   AF-A0A821PU44-F1
#
_cell.length_a   1.000
_cell.length_b   1.000
_cell.length_c   1.000
_cell.angle_alpha   90.00
_cell.angle_beta   90.00
_cell.angle_gamma   90.00
#
_symmetry.space_group_name_H-M   'P 1'
#
loop_
_entity.id
_entity.type
_entity.pdbx_description
1 polymer ?
#
loop_
_entity_poly.entity_id
_entity_poly.type
_entity_poly.pdbx_seq_one_letter_code
_entity_poly.pdbx_strand_id
1 'polypeptide(L)'
;MSKILPEKFFNITINPGSFSMKEHALITIMATSGTNTAGSIDIITVQRIYYNYYVDHVNAILFIIVMHLLAFSIAGILKRYLVWPASMIWPKTLMTCCLIRTLDIESKIETNKTRWKMTRSKFFWLIVLFQFIWYWF
;
A
#
# COMPACT_ATOMS: atom_id res chain seq x y z
N MET A 1 -1.25 10.63 -14.89
CA MET A 1 -1.55 9.19 -15.13
C MET A 1 -2.86 8.95 -15.91
N SER A 2 -3.75 9.94 -16.10
CA SER A 2 -4.93 9.81 -16.99
C SER A 2 -4.60 9.73 -18.49
N LYS A 3 -3.36 10.00 -18.90
CA LYS A 3 -2.95 10.03 -20.31
C LYS A 3 -2.46 8.67 -20.86
N ILE A 4 -2.39 7.63 -20.02
CA ILE A 4 -1.72 6.35 -20.33
C ILE A 4 -2.66 5.13 -20.16
N LEU A 5 -3.85 5.30 -19.58
CA LEU A 5 -4.83 4.21 -19.44
C LEU A 5 -5.81 4.22 -20.62
N PRO A 6 -6.06 3.08 -21.29
CA PRO A 6 -7.10 2.99 -22.31
C PRO A 6 -8.48 3.17 -21.65
N GLU A 7 -9.24 4.17 -22.11
CA GLU A 7 -10.53 4.55 -21.51
C GLU A 7 -11.64 3.49 -21.69
N LYS A 8 -11.45 2.52 -22.58
CA LYS A 8 -12.42 1.45 -22.87
C LYS A 8 -11.74 0.10 -23.00
N PHE A 9 -12.21 -0.86 -22.19
CA PHE A 9 -12.01 -2.29 -22.41
C PHE A 9 -13.40 -2.93 -22.44
N PHE A 10 -13.77 -3.61 -23.53
CA PHE A 10 -15.07 -4.29 -23.69
C PHE A 10 -16.31 -3.45 -23.28
N ASN A 11 -16.47 -2.25 -23.86
CA ASN A 11 -17.62 -1.36 -23.63
C ASN A 11 -17.84 -0.84 -22.19
N ILE A 12 -16.92 -1.12 -21.26
CA ILE A 12 -16.95 -0.60 -19.90
C ILE A 12 -15.96 0.57 -19.83
N THR A 13 -16.44 1.76 -19.47
CA THR A 13 -15.60 2.92 -19.18
C THR A 13 -14.89 2.70 -17.85
N ILE A 14 -13.62 2.28 -17.90
CA ILE A 14 -12.84 1.90 -16.71
C ILE A 14 -12.42 3.13 -15.90
N ASN A 15 -12.34 4.31 -16.52
CA ASN A 15 -12.17 5.56 -15.78
C ASN A 15 -12.67 6.79 -16.56
N PRO A 16 -13.87 7.33 -16.25
CA PRO A 16 -14.38 8.56 -16.85
C PRO A 16 -13.98 9.85 -16.10
N GLY A 17 -13.09 9.78 -15.09
CA GLY A 17 -12.82 10.90 -14.18
C GLY A 17 -11.34 11.25 -13.97
N SER A 18 -11.08 12.47 -13.50
CA SER A 18 -9.74 12.90 -13.07
C SER A 18 -9.24 12.04 -11.92
N PHE A 19 -7.98 11.63 -11.96
CA PHE A 19 -7.36 10.78 -10.95
C PHE A 19 -7.56 11.36 -9.54
N SER A 20 -8.28 10.63 -8.69
CA SER A 20 -8.71 11.11 -7.38
C SER A 20 -7.75 10.66 -6.27
N MET A 21 -7.67 11.43 -5.18
CA MET A 21 -6.95 11.04 -3.96
C MET A 21 -7.34 9.63 -3.47
N LYS A 22 -8.60 9.22 -3.67
CA LYS A 22 -9.10 7.87 -3.33
C LYS A 22 -8.45 6.78 -4.18
N GLU A 23 -8.24 7.03 -5.47
CA GLU A 23 -7.61 6.08 -6.40
C GLU A 23 -6.12 5.94 -6.09
N HIS A 24 -5.45 7.04 -5.77
CA HIS A 24 -4.07 7.01 -5.29
C HIS A 24 -3.95 6.18 -4.01
N ALA A 25 -4.82 6.42 -3.03
CA ALA A 25 -4.82 5.64 -1.79
C ALA A 25 -5.06 4.14 -2.02
N LEU A 26 -5.98 3.78 -2.93
CA LEU A 26 -6.22 2.38 -3.31
C LEU A 26 -4.97 1.74 -3.92
N ILE A 27 -4.31 2.40 -4.86
CA ILE A 27 -3.09 1.90 -5.52
C ILE A 27 -1.96 1.73 -4.50
N THR A 28 -1.80 2.68 -3.58
CA THR A 28 -0.80 2.57 -2.51
C THR A 28 -1.08 1.36 -1.62
N ILE A 29 -2.33 1.12 -1.22
CA ILE A 29 -2.69 -0.05 -0.41
C ILE A 29 -2.39 -1.35 -1.18
N MET A 30 -2.79 -1.43 -2.45
CA MET A 30 -2.51 -2.60 -3.29
C MET A 30 -1.01 -2.86 -3.43
N ALA A 31 -0.21 -1.83 -3.72
CA ALA A 31 1.24 -1.94 -3.83
C ALA A 31 1.87 -2.44 -2.52
N THR A 32 1.49 -1.84 -1.38
CA THR A 32 2.04 -2.22 -0.07
C THR A 32 1.63 -3.64 0.35
N SER A 33 0.45 -4.12 -0.06
CA SER A 33 0.00 -5.48 0.25
C SER A 33 0.84 -6.55 -0.46
N GLY A 34 1.38 -6.26 -1.64
CA GLY A 34 2.21 -7.20 -2.42
C GLY A 34 3.68 -7.25 -2.00
N THR A 35 4.19 -6.25 -1.27
CA THR A 35 5.62 -6.21 -0.88
C THR A 35 5.91 -6.99 0.39
N ASN A 36 4.90 -7.25 1.24
CA ASN A 36 5.12 -7.90 2.53
C ASN A 36 5.07 -9.43 2.39
N THR A 37 6.07 -10.10 2.96
CA THR A 37 6.08 -11.56 3.07
C THR A 37 4.99 -12.04 4.03
N ALA A 38 4.32 -13.14 3.67
CA ALA A 38 3.35 -13.80 4.52
C ALA A 38 4.04 -14.48 5.72
N GLY A 39 3.81 -13.97 6.95
CA GLY A 39 4.39 -14.55 8.16
C GLY A 39 4.02 -16.02 8.41
N SER A 40 2.97 -16.53 7.77
CA SER A 40 2.62 -17.96 7.77
C SER A 40 3.71 -18.84 7.15
N ILE A 41 4.50 -18.32 6.20
CA ILE A 41 5.61 -19.04 5.56
C ILE A 41 6.74 -19.27 6.56
N ASP A 42 7.02 -18.27 7.41
CA ASP A 42 8.05 -18.38 8.44
C ASP A 42 7.74 -19.51 9.42
N ILE A 43 6.46 -19.66 9.80
CA ILE A 43 5.99 -20.75 10.68
C ILE A 43 6.23 -22.12 10.03
N ILE A 44 5.86 -22.29 8.76
CA ILE A 44 6.09 -23.55 8.03
C ILE A 44 7.59 -23.85 7.90
N THR A 45 8.39 -22.82 7.67
CA THR A 45 9.85 -22.93 7.55
C THR A 45 10.48 -23.37 8.87
N VAL A 46 10.05 -22.78 9.99
CA VAL A 46 10.48 -23.18 11.34
C VAL A 46 10.07 -24.63 11.65
N GLN A 47 8.84 -25.03 11.32
CA GLN A 47 8.40 -26.42 11.49
C GLN A 47 9.25 -27.41 10.71
N ARG A 48 9.65 -27.05 9.49
CA ARG A 48 10.53 -27.89 8.67
C ARG A 48 11.94 -27.99 9.25
N ILE A 49 12.53 -26.87 9.66
CA ILE A 49 13.94 -26.81 10.09
C ILE A 49 14.13 -27.38 11.51
N TYR A 50 13.26 -27.00 12.45
CA TYR A 50 13.46 -27.34 13.87
C TYR A 50 12.77 -28.63 14.28
N TYR A 51 11.66 -28.99 13.65
CA TYR A 51 10.85 -30.16 14.03
C TYR A 51 10.93 -31.30 13.00
N ASN A 52 11.70 -31.15 11.91
CA ASN A 52 11.82 -32.10 10.80
C ASN A 52 10.46 -32.61 10.28
N TYR A 53 9.42 -31.77 10.40
CA TYR A 53 8.07 -32.13 10.00
C TYR A 53 7.80 -31.60 8.59
N TYR A 54 7.53 -32.53 7.68
CA TYR A 54 7.23 -32.22 6.29
C TYR A 54 5.72 -32.03 6.10
N VAL A 55 5.30 -30.78 6.01
CA VAL A 55 3.95 -30.42 5.60
C VAL A 55 3.82 -30.58 4.08
N ASP A 56 2.79 -31.29 3.63
CA ASP A 56 2.46 -31.37 2.22
C ASP A 56 2.11 -29.99 1.63
N HIS A 57 2.41 -29.78 0.35
CA HIS A 57 2.29 -28.47 -0.31
C HIS A 57 0.84 -27.96 -0.31
N VAL A 58 -0.13 -28.87 -0.47
CA VAL A 58 -1.56 -28.52 -0.44
C VAL A 58 -1.96 -28.04 0.96
N ASN A 59 -1.51 -28.76 1.99
CA ASN A 59 -1.79 -28.40 3.39
C ASN A 59 -1.09 -27.10 3.80
N ALA A 60 0.11 -26.83 3.27
CA ALA A 60 0.82 -25.57 3.50
C ALA A 60 0.05 -24.37 2.89
N ILE A 61 -0.45 -24.51 1.66
CA ILE A 61 -1.24 -23.45 1.02
C ILE A 61 -2.57 -23.21 1.76
N LEU A 62 -3.28 -24.28 2.12
CA LEU A 62 -4.51 -24.20 2.91
C LEU A 62 -4.25 -23.51 4.26
N PHE A 63 -3.16 -23.86 4.94
CA PHE A 63 -2.76 -23.23 6.19
C PHE A 63 -2.50 -21.74 6.05
N ILE A 64 -1.77 -21.34 4.99
CA ILE A 64 -1.53 -19.92 4.69
C ILE A 64 -2.87 -19.20 4.50
N ILE A 65 -3.80 -19.76 3.71
CA ILE A 65 -5.11 -19.15 3.47
C ILE A 65 -5.89 -19.00 4.78
N VAL A 66 -5.96 -20.05 5.60
CA VAL A 66 -6.66 -20.01 6.89
C VAL A 66 -6.07 -18.96 7.83
N MET A 67 -4.74 -18.87 7.92
CA MET A 67 -4.08 -17.87 8.76
C MET A 67 -4.39 -16.43 8.33
N HIS A 68 -4.48 -16.18 7.03
CA HIS A 68 -4.88 -14.85 6.52
C HIS A 68 -6.36 -14.56 6.78
N LEU A 69 -7.24 -15.53 6.55
CA LEU A 69 -8.67 -15.38 6.83
C LEU A 69 -8.94 -15.11 8.31
N LEU A 70 -8.24 -15.82 9.20
CA LEU A 70 -8.34 -15.63 10.64
C LEU A 70 -7.88 -14.21 11.04
N ALA A 71 -6.75 -13.74 10.50
CA ALA A 71 -6.25 -12.40 10.75
C ALA A 71 -7.24 -11.32 10.27
N PHE A 72 -7.77 -11.45 9.04
CA PHE A 72 -8.76 -10.50 8.51
C PHE A 72 -10.09 -10.56 9.27
N SER A 73 -10.50 -11.73 9.75
CA SER A 73 -11.71 -11.89 10.56
C SER A 73 -11.59 -11.14 11.90
N ILE A 74 -10.46 -11.30 12.60
CA ILE A 74 -10.19 -10.58 13.85
C ILE A 74 -10.10 -9.08 13.60
N ALA A 75 -9.42 -8.65 12.54
CA ALA A 75 -9.33 -7.24 12.16
C ALA A 75 -10.72 -6.64 11.86
N GLY A 76 -11.61 -7.41 11.21
CA GLY A 76 -12.98 -7.00 10.92
C GLY A 76 -13.81 -6.74 12.18
N ILE A 77 -13.69 -7.62 13.19
CA ILE A 77 -14.39 -7.47 14.48
C ILE A 77 -13.83 -6.27 15.25
N LEU A 78 -12.51 -6.12 15.29
CA LEU A 78 -11.83 -5.04 16.01
C LEU A 78 -12.02 -3.67 15.36
N LYS A 79 -12.38 -3.60 14.07
CA LYS A 79 -12.60 -2.34 13.34
C LYS A 79 -13.49 -1.36 14.10
N ARG A 80 -14.58 -1.84 14.72
CA ARG A 80 -15.51 -1.00 15.50
C ARG A 80 -14.83 -0.27 16.66
N TYR A 81 -13.88 -0.94 17.30
CA TYR A 81 -13.19 -0.44 18.49
C TYR A 81 -11.89 0.30 18.16
N LEU A 82 -11.19 -0.10 17.09
CA LEU A 82 -9.87 0.45 16.75
C LEU A 82 -9.89 1.54 15.68
N VAL A 83 -10.95 1.66 14.87
CA VAL A 83 -10.95 2.57 13.71
C VAL A 83 -11.98 3.69 13.83
N TRP A 84 -13.16 3.41 14.40
CA TRP A 84 -14.21 4.41 14.53
C TRP A 84 -13.99 5.48 15.62
N PRO A 85 -13.36 5.22 16.78
CA PRO A 85 -13.14 6.29 17.75
C PRO A 85 -12.07 7.26 17.28
N ALA A 86 -12.39 8.56 17.29
CA ALA A 86 -11.49 9.63 16.85
C ALA A 86 -10.20 9.76 17.69
N SER A 87 -10.18 9.19 18.90
CA SER A 87 -9.00 9.17 19.76
C SER A 87 -7.94 8.15 19.34
N MET A 88 -8.23 7.22 18.44
CA MET A 88 -7.26 6.24 18.00
C MET A 88 -6.50 6.71 16.75
N ILE A 89 -5.21 6.99 16.94
CA ILE A 89 -4.30 7.39 15.87
C ILE A 89 -3.34 6.24 15.60
N TRP A 90 -3.15 5.92 14.32
CA TRP A 90 -2.21 4.92 13.83
C TRP A 90 -1.03 5.64 13.15
N PRO A 91 0.09 5.90 13.85
CA PRO A 91 1.15 6.78 13.33
C PRO A 91 1.71 6.29 11.99
N LYS A 92 1.85 4.97 11.83
CA LYS A 92 2.35 4.34 10.61
C LYS A 92 1.47 4.64 9.39
N THR A 93 0.16 4.57 9.52
CA THR A 93 -0.76 4.87 8.40
C THR A 93 -0.94 6.37 8.21
N LEU A 94 -0.84 7.16 9.29
CA LEU A 94 -0.93 8.62 9.24
C LEU A 94 0.14 9.23 8.33
N MET A 95 1.38 8.73 8.40
CA MET A 95 2.47 9.18 7.52
C MET A 95 2.12 8.97 6.04
N THR A 96 1.64 7.78 5.67
CA THR A 96 1.23 7.48 4.30
C THR A 96 0.05 8.35 3.85
N CYS A 97 -0.95 8.56 4.69
CA CYS A 97 -2.09 9.44 4.39
C CYS A 97 -1.65 10.90 4.19
N CYS A 98 -0.72 11.38 5.00
CA CYS A 98 -0.15 12.73 4.87
C CYS A 98 0.56 12.87 3.52
N LEU A 99 1.39 11.90 3.16
CA LEU A 99 2.09 11.88 1.87
C LEU A 99 1.12 11.93 0.69
N ILE A 100 0.12 11.04 0.65
CA ILE A 100 -0.89 11.03 -0.42
C ILE A 100 -1.62 12.39 -0.51
N ARG A 101 -1.97 12.97 0.64
CA ARG A 101 -2.62 14.29 0.71
C ARG A 101 -1.72 15.40 0.16
N THR A 102 -0.43 15.40 0.49
CA THR A 102 0.51 16.40 0.00
C THR A 102 0.71 16.33 -1.52
N LEU A 103 0.77 15.12 -2.09
CA LEU A 103 0.91 14.91 -3.52
C LEU A 103 -0.35 15.31 -4.31
N ASP A 104 -1.54 15.01 -3.80
CA ASP A 104 -2.80 15.40 -4.47
C ASP A 104 -3.00 16.92 -4.48
N ILE A 105 -2.70 17.60 -3.37
CA ILE A 105 -2.79 19.06 -3.26
C ILE A 105 -1.83 19.74 -4.23
N GLU A 106 -0.62 19.19 -4.42
CA GLU A 106 0.34 19.72 -5.39
C GLU A 106 -0.17 19.60 -6.84
N SER A 107 -0.83 18.48 -7.19
CA SER A 107 -1.39 18.29 -8.53
C SER A 107 -2.50 19.29 -8.90
N LYS A 108 -3.15 19.90 -7.91
CA LYS A 108 -4.23 20.90 -8.10
C LYS A 108 -3.74 22.36 -8.01
N ILE A 109 -2.58 22.61 -7.41
CA ILE A 109 -2.04 23.97 -7.19
C ILE A 109 -0.89 24.24 -8.17
N GLU A 110 -1.10 24.01 -9.47
CA GLU A 110 -0.14 24.48 -10.50
C GLU A 110 -0.06 26.01 -10.61
N THR A 111 -0.89 26.77 -9.87
CA THR A 111 -0.99 28.23 -10.02
C THR A 111 -1.03 29.00 -8.70
N ASN A 112 -0.11 28.77 -7.77
CA ASN A 112 0.18 29.85 -6.81
C ASN A 112 1.65 29.97 -6.39
N LYS A 113 2.20 31.13 -6.75
CA LYS A 113 3.55 31.62 -6.47
C LYS A 113 3.91 31.42 -5.01
N THR A 114 4.75 30.43 -4.72
CA THR A 114 5.52 30.38 -3.47
C THR A 114 7.00 30.53 -3.78
N ARG A 115 7.72 31.15 -2.85
CA ARG A 115 9.07 31.75 -2.95
C ARG A 115 10.20 30.80 -3.37
N TRP A 116 9.94 29.50 -3.50
CA TRP A 116 10.92 28.47 -3.82
C TRP A 116 10.68 27.93 -5.24
N LYS A 117 11.70 28.01 -6.11
CA LYS A 117 11.62 27.60 -7.53
C LYS A 117 11.46 26.09 -7.75
N MET A 118 11.52 25.26 -6.70
CA MET A 118 11.45 23.81 -6.83
C MET A 118 10.09 23.29 -6.36
N THR A 119 9.34 22.71 -7.29
CA THR A 119 8.10 21.96 -7.07
C THR A 119 8.39 20.82 -6.07
N ARG A 120 7.56 20.63 -5.05
CA ARG A 120 7.75 19.62 -3.99
C ARG A 120 7.87 18.20 -4.56
N SER A 121 7.20 17.93 -5.68
CA SER A 121 7.32 16.67 -6.44
C SER A 121 8.72 16.42 -6.99
N LYS A 122 9.46 17.45 -7.42
CA LYS A 122 10.86 17.30 -7.89
C LYS A 122 11.79 16.94 -6.73
N PHE A 123 11.55 17.52 -5.55
CA PHE A 123 12.29 17.18 -4.33
C PHE A 123 12.02 15.74 -3.88
N PHE A 124 10.77 15.29 -3.94
CA PHE A 124 10.41 13.90 -3.65
C PHE A 124 11.17 12.91 -4.56
N TRP A 125 11.13 13.12 -5.88
CA TRP A 125 11.84 12.24 -6.82
C TRP A 125 13.36 12.26 -6.64
N LEU A 126 13.95 13.40 -6.29
CA LEU A 126 15.38 13.49 -6.00
C LEU A 126 15.78 12.62 -4.81
N ILE A 127 14.99 12.62 -3.73
CA ILE A 127 15.24 11.80 -2.54
C ILE A 127 15.02 10.31 -2.83
N VAL A 128 13.98 9.97 -3.60
CA VAL A 128 13.73 8.59 -4.02
C VAL A 128 14.89 8.05 -4.84
N LEU A 129 15.41 8.84 -5.78
CA LEU A 129 16.57 8.47 -6.59
C LEU A 129 17.83 8.34 -5.74
N PHE A 130 18.06 9.28 -4.81
CA PHE A 130 19.18 9.21 -3.89
C PHE A 130 19.13 7.95 -3.02
N GLN A 131 17.96 7.64 -2.45
CA GLN A 131 17.75 6.42 -1.66
C GLN A 131 17.93 5.16 -2.49
N PHE A 132 17.43 5.14 -3.73
CA PHE A 132 17.62 4.03 -4.64
C PHE A 132 19.11 3.78 -4.93
N ILE A 133 19.87 4.84 -5.23
CA ILE A 133 21.32 4.75 -5.47
C ILE A 133 22.03 4.24 -4.21
N TRP A 134 21.67 4.74 -3.03
CA TRP A 134 22.26 4.32 -1.76
C TRP A 134 21.98 2.85 -1.40
N TYR A 135 20.79 2.34 -1.68
CA TYR A 135 20.47 0.93 -1.40
C TYR A 135 21.03 -0.04 -2.45
N TRP A 136 21.29 0.46 -3.66
CA TRP A 136 21.80 -0.36 -4.76
C TRP A 136 23.33 -0.51 -4.73
N PHE A 137 24.05 0.50 -4.23
CA PHE A 137 25.50 0.48 -4.02
C PHE A 137 25.86 0.06 -2.58
#